data_AF-A0A1F5EE14-F1
#
_entry.id   AF-A0A1F5EE14-F1
#
_cell.length_a   1.000
_cell.length_b   1.000
_cell.length_c   1.000
_cell.angle_alpha   90.00
_cell.angle_beta   90.00
_cell.angle_gamma   90.00
#
_symmetry.space_group_name_H-M   'P 1'
#
loop_
_entity.id
_entity.type
_entity.pdbx_description
1 polymer ?
#
loop_
_entity_poly.entity_id
_entity_poly.type
_entity_poly.pdbx_seq_one_letter_code
_entity_poly.pdbx_strand_id
1 'polypeptide(L)'
;MKIKDTPKVEMVKKNCSICGKTIPVQLFPSGKYIGGNYFCKIPLCTDEEEEKSRKAGTTKERFGNYVFEVCNKDPKPYAFAEYWECDKCYSLPDTKIPS
;
A
#
# COMPACT_ATOMS: atom_id res chain seq x y z
N MET A 1 15.56 -40.11 12.05
CA MET A 1 15.52 -38.93 11.15
C MET A 1 14.39 -38.01 11.63
N LYS A 2 14.69 -36.78 12.04
CA LYS A 2 13.64 -35.80 12.36
C LYS A 2 13.12 -35.24 11.04
N ILE A 3 11.89 -35.54 10.69
CA ILE A 3 11.19 -34.92 9.56
C ILE A 3 11.12 -33.43 9.91
N LYS A 4 11.88 -32.60 9.20
CA LYS A 4 11.79 -31.14 9.35
C LYS A 4 10.43 -30.74 8.80
N ASP A 5 9.55 -30.22 9.64
CA ASP A 5 8.27 -29.64 9.21
C ASP A 5 8.54 -28.68 8.06
N THR A 6 7.98 -28.99 6.89
CA THR A 6 8.17 -28.14 5.72
C THR A 6 7.44 -26.82 6.00
N PRO A 7 8.09 -25.65 5.82
CA PRO A 7 7.45 -24.38 6.09
C PRO A 7 6.18 -24.27 5.25
N LYS A 8 5.02 -24.20 5.91
CA LYS A 8 3.72 -24.24 5.23
C LYS A 8 3.50 -22.92 4.48
N VAL A 9 3.24 -23.01 3.17
CA VAL A 9 2.83 -21.87 2.35
C VAL A 9 1.41 -21.48 2.75
N GLU A 10 1.18 -20.19 2.98
CA GLU A 10 -0.14 -19.65 3.29
C GLU A 10 -0.79 -19.09 2.04
N MET A 11 -2.06 -19.44 1.81
CA MET A 11 -2.88 -18.84 0.77
C MET A 11 -3.71 -17.72 1.37
N VAL A 12 -3.41 -16.47 1.02
CA VAL A 12 -4.20 -15.31 1.43
C VAL A 12 -4.96 -14.73 0.24
N LYS A 13 -6.10 -14.13 0.52
CA LYS A 13 -6.90 -13.40 -0.47
C LYS A 13 -6.66 -11.90 -0.28
N LYS A 14 -6.28 -11.22 -1.35
CA LYS A 14 -6.18 -9.76 -1.43
C LYS A 14 -7.19 -9.26 -2.45
N ASN A 15 -7.50 -7.96 -2.44
CA ASN A 15 -8.36 -7.37 -3.47
C ASN A 15 -7.53 -6.36 -4.27
N CYS A 16 -7.73 -6.33 -5.58
CA CYS A 16 -7.11 -5.34 -6.44
C CYS A 16 -7.70 -3.96 -6.13
N SER A 17 -6.86 -2.98 -5.79
CA SER A 17 -7.28 -1.61 -5.49
C SER A 17 -7.86 -0.87 -6.71
N ILE A 18 -7.51 -1.30 -7.93
CA ILE A 18 -8.00 -0.68 -9.17
C ILE A 18 -9.36 -1.24 -9.61
N CYS A 19 -9.51 -2.58 -9.64
CA CYS A 19 -10.70 -3.23 -10.23
C CYS A 19 -11.52 -4.06 -9.24
N GLY A 20 -11.14 -4.11 -7.96
CA GLY A 20 -11.85 -4.83 -6.90
C GLY A 20 -11.76 -6.36 -6.95
N LYS A 21 -11.16 -6.95 -8.00
CA LYS A 21 -11.04 -8.40 -8.14
C LYS A 21 -10.22 -9.01 -7.00
N THR A 22 -10.66 -10.16 -6.49
CA THR A 22 -9.90 -10.94 -5.53
C THR A 22 -8.69 -11.60 -6.19
N ILE A 23 -7.54 -11.46 -5.54
CA ILE A 23 -6.23 -11.97 -5.94
C ILE A 23 -5.85 -13.07 -4.94
N PRO A 24 -5.61 -14.32 -5.40
CA PRO A 24 -4.99 -15.34 -4.58
C PRO A 24 -3.48 -15.07 -4.49
N VAL A 25 -2.96 -14.91 -3.27
CA VAL A 25 -1.54 -14.66 -3.02
C VAL A 25 -0.97 -15.82 -2.19
N GLN A 26 0.12 -16.40 -2.67
CA GLN A 26 0.91 -17.38 -1.95
C GLN A 26 1.97 -16.66 -1.13
N LEU A 27 1.89 -16.73 0.19
CA LEU A 27 2.89 -16.20 1.10
C LEU A 27 3.79 -17.33 1.60
N PHE A 28 5.10 -17.16 1.37
CA PHE A 28 6.11 -18.07 1.86
C PHE A 28 6.57 -17.60 3.24
N PRO A 29 6.98 -18.51 4.14
CA PRO A 29 7.48 -18.14 5.46
C PRO A 29 8.73 -17.24 5.45
N SER A 30 9.41 -17.12 4.31
CA SER A 30 10.51 -16.17 4.10
C SER A 30 10.04 -14.72 3.90
N GLY A 31 8.73 -14.46 3.81
CA GLY A 31 8.15 -13.16 3.47
C GLY A 31 8.09 -12.89 1.96
N LYS A 32 8.65 -13.76 1.11
CA LYS A 32 8.42 -13.71 -0.33
C LYS A 32 6.98 -14.11 -0.65
N TYR A 33 6.48 -13.67 -1.80
CA TYR A 33 5.14 -14.04 -2.25
C TYR A 33 5.08 -14.29 -3.77
N ILE A 34 4.03 -14.98 -4.20
CA ILE A 34 3.65 -15.17 -5.62
C ILE A 34 2.18 -14.79 -5.78
N GLY A 35 1.88 -14.05 -6.86
CA GLY A 35 0.54 -13.62 -7.23
C GLY A 35 0.25 -12.18 -6.78
N GLY A 36 -0.31 -11.38 -7.69
CA GLY A 36 -0.54 -9.95 -7.46
C GLY A 36 0.74 -9.14 -7.37
N ASN A 37 0.57 -7.82 -7.26
CA ASN A 37 1.66 -6.85 -7.14
C ASN A 37 1.38 -5.97 -5.93
N TYR A 38 2.18 -6.14 -4.88
CA TYR A 38 2.14 -5.30 -3.68
C TYR A 38 3.00 -4.05 -3.87
N PHE A 39 2.45 -2.89 -3.53
CA PHE A 39 3.17 -1.62 -3.61
C PHE A 39 3.52 -1.10 -2.23
N CYS A 40 2.50 -0.82 -1.40
CA CYS A 40 2.68 -0.15 -0.13
C CYS A 40 1.52 -0.40 0.83
N LYS A 41 1.70 0.08 2.06
CA LYS A 41 0.61 0.27 3.02
C LYS A 41 0.20 1.74 3.00
N ILE A 42 -1.08 1.97 2.78
CA ILE A 42 -1.70 3.29 2.84
C ILE A 42 -2.22 3.49 4.27
N PRO A 43 -1.75 4.53 4.99
CA PRO A 43 -2.31 4.89 6.29
C PRO A 43 -3.76 5.33 6.11
N LEU A 44 -4.65 4.79 6.93
CA LEU A 44 -6.03 5.26 7.03
C LEU A 44 -6.14 6.16 8.25
N CYS A 45 -6.52 7.41 8.00
CA CYS A 45 -6.66 8.45 9.01
C CYS A 45 -8.13 8.82 9.16
N THR A 46 -8.51 9.35 10.32
CA THR A 46 -9.83 9.94 10.51
C THR A 46 -9.83 11.37 9.99
N ASP A 47 -10.98 11.88 9.57
CA ASP A 47 -11.15 13.28 9.15
C ASP A 47 -10.69 14.27 10.23
N GLU A 48 -10.85 13.90 11.52
CA GLU A 48 -10.38 14.69 12.65
C GLU A 48 -8.85 14.82 12.69
N GLU A 49 -8.12 13.73 12.47
CA GLU A 49 -6.65 13.76 12.44
C GLU A 49 -6.13 14.48 11.19
N GLU A 50 -6.78 14.32 10.05
CA GLU A 50 -6.46 15.11 8.86
C GLU A 50 -6.67 16.61 9.08
N GLU A 51 -7.75 16.99 9.77
CA GLU A 51 -8.02 18.39 10.07
C GLU A 51 -6.98 18.98 11.03
N LYS A 52 -6.50 18.20 12.00
CA LYS A 52 -5.38 18.61 12.86
C LYS A 52 -4.11 18.85 12.05
N SER A 53 -3.83 18.00 11.06
CA SER A 53 -2.70 18.17 10.15
C SER A 53 -2.83 19.42 9.29
N ARG A 54 -4.02 19.66 8.71
CA ARG A 54 -4.29 20.89 7.94
C ARG A 54 -4.10 22.15 8.78
N LYS A 55 -4.62 22.16 10.02
CA LYS A 55 -4.49 23.29 10.96
C LYS A 55 -3.06 23.55 11.42
N ALA A 56 -2.20 22.54 11.43
CA ALA A 56 -0.78 22.71 11.75
C ALA A 56 -0.01 23.47 10.64
N GLY A 57 -0.63 23.67 9.47
CA GLY A 57 -0.04 24.35 8.33
C GLY A 57 0.98 23.49 7.59
N THR A 58 1.68 24.13 6.65
CA THR A 58 2.67 23.49 5.78
C THR A 58 4.03 24.19 5.88
N THR A 59 5.07 23.46 5.47
CA THR A 59 6.41 23.98 5.22
C THR A 59 6.85 23.60 3.80
N LYS A 60 7.83 24.31 3.25
CA LYS A 60 8.38 24.01 1.92
C LYS A 60 9.62 23.15 2.08
N GLU A 61 9.57 21.94 1.53
CA GLU A 61 10.68 21.01 1.51
C GLU A 61 11.20 20.81 0.08
N ARG A 62 12.53 20.76 -0.06
CA ARG A 62 13.18 20.56 -1.35
C ARG A 62 13.59 19.10 -1.51
N PHE A 63 13.09 18.46 -2.55
CA PHE A 63 13.48 17.10 -2.93
C PHE A 63 14.01 17.09 -4.36
N GLY A 64 15.35 17.12 -4.48
CA GLY A 64 16.03 17.32 -5.75
C GLY A 64 15.72 18.70 -6.36
N ASN A 65 15.16 18.69 -7.57
CA ASN A 65 14.78 19.90 -8.29
C ASN A 65 13.33 20.35 -8.00
N TYR A 66 12.59 19.61 -7.19
CA TYR A 66 11.22 19.91 -6.85
C TYR A 66 11.14 20.54 -5.46
N VAL A 67 10.19 21.46 -5.31
CA VAL A 67 9.82 22.06 -4.02
C VAL A 67 8.39 21.64 -3.74
N PHE A 68 8.18 20.99 -2.61
CA PHE A 68 6.87 20.50 -2.17
C PHE A 68 6.42 21.30 -0.95
N GLU A 69 5.13 21.64 -0.89
CA GLU A 69 4.50 22.04 0.36
C GLU A 69 4.06 20.77 1.09
N VAL A 70 4.69 20.53 2.24
CA VAL A 70 4.42 19.36 3.08
C VAL A 70 3.76 19.81 4.37
N CYS A 71 2.83 19.02 4.89
CA CYS A 71 2.19 19.29 6.16
C CYS A 71 3.24 19.29 7.28
N ASN A 72 3.14 20.26 8.21
CA ASN A 72 4.02 20.33 9.38
C ASN A 72 3.77 19.18 10.37
N LYS A 73 2.63 18.49 10.23
CA LYS A 73 2.23 17.38 11.08
C LYS A 73 1.56 16.31 10.23
N ASP A 74 2.04 15.08 10.35
CA ASP A 74 1.37 13.92 9.76
C ASP A 74 0.09 13.55 10.54
N PRO A 75 -0.99 13.19 9.85
CA PRO A 75 -2.19 12.71 10.50
C PRO A 75 -1.92 11.36 11.15
N LYS A 76 -2.41 11.15 12.37
CA LYS A 76 -2.19 9.87 13.07
C LYS A 76 -3.08 8.78 12.46
N PRO A 77 -2.52 7.69 11.91
CA PRO A 77 -3.33 6.62 11.36
C PRO A 77 -3.98 5.78 12.46
N TYR A 78 -5.21 5.31 12.21
CA TYR A 78 -5.86 4.30 13.05
C TYR A 78 -5.71 2.88 12.49
N ALA A 79 -5.46 2.75 11.18
CA ALA A 79 -5.26 1.49 10.50
C ALA A 79 -4.35 1.67 9.27
N PHE A 80 -3.96 0.55 8.67
CA PHE A 80 -3.22 0.52 7.41
C PHE A 80 -3.92 -0.44 6.45
N ALA A 81 -4.21 0.05 5.24
CA ALA A 81 -4.67 -0.78 4.14
C ALA A 81 -3.49 -1.15 3.24
N GLU A 82 -3.40 -2.39 2.79
CA GLU A 82 -2.41 -2.75 1.78
C GLU A 82 -2.93 -2.42 0.39
N TYR A 83 -2.09 -1.80 -0.43
CA TYR A 83 -2.39 -1.52 -1.82
C TYR A 83 -1.83 -2.63 -2.71
N TRP A 84 -2.74 -3.36 -3.37
CA TRP A 84 -2.44 -4.49 -4.24
C TRP A 84 -3.05 -4.27 -5.62
N GLU A 85 -2.33 -4.68 -6.67
CA GLU A 85 -2.87 -4.73 -8.02
C GLU A 85 -2.80 -6.14 -8.61
N CYS A 86 -3.82 -6.51 -9.38
CA CYS A 86 -3.75 -7.72 -10.20
C CYS A 86 -2.85 -7.50 -11.41
N ASP A 87 -2.26 -8.56 -11.95
CA ASP A 87 -1.28 -8.48 -13.06
C ASP A 87 -1.82 -7.70 -14.26
N LYS A 88 -3.12 -7.82 -14.55
CA LYS A 88 -3.77 -7.07 -15.62
C LYS A 88 -3.73 -5.57 -15.37
N CYS A 89 -4.05 -5.12 -14.15
CA CYS A 89 -4.07 -3.70 -13.80
C CYS A 89 -2.65 -3.13 -13.69
N TYR A 90 -1.75 -3.89 -13.08
CA TYR A 90 -0.33 -3.54 -12.96
C TYR A 90 0.33 -3.30 -14.32
N SER A 91 -0.07 -4.07 -15.32
CA SER A 91 0.49 -3.98 -16.68
C SER A 91 -0.20 -2.96 -17.58
N LEU A 92 -1.17 -2.18 -17.06
CA LEU A 92 -1.79 -1.13 -17.86
C LEU A 92 -0.81 0.04 -18.03
N PRO A 93 -0.79 0.68 -19.22
CA PRO A 93 -0.04 1.92 -19.39
C PRO A 93 -0.65 3.03 -18.51
N ASP A 94 0.20 3.90 -17.96
CA ASP A 94 -0.13 4.99 -17.02
C ASP A 94 -1.19 6.01 -17.51
N THR A 95 -1.67 5.87 -18.75
CA THR A 95 -2.57 6.81 -19.43
C THR A 95 -4.06 6.59 -19.15
N LYS A 96 -4.44 5.63 -18.27
CA LYS A 96 -5.84 5.24 -18.03
C LYS A 96 -6.31 5.36 -16.57
N ILE A 97 -5.70 6.23 -15.78
CA ILE A 97 -6.29 6.63 -14.49
C ILE A 97 -7.17 7.85 -14.79
N PRO A 98 -8.52 7.73 -14.79
CA PRO A 98 -9.37 8.90 -14.94
C PRO A 98 -9.08 9.87 -13.78
N SER A 99 -8.88 11.13 -14.17
CA SER A 99 -8.62 12.27 -13.30
C SER A 99 -9.75 12.52 -12.31
#